data_AF-A0A4Y2UUC5-F1
#
_entry.id   AF-A0A4Y2UUC5-F1
#
_cell.length_a   1.000
_cell.length_b   1.000
_cell.length_c   1.000
_cell.angle_alpha   90.00
_cell.angle_beta   90.00
_cell.angle_gamma   90.00
#
_symmetry.space_group_name_H-M   'P 1'
#
loop_
_entity.id
_entity.type
_entity.pdbx_description
1 polymer ?
#
loop_
_entity_poly.entity_id
_entity_poly.type
_entity_poly.pdbx_seq_one_letter_code
_entity_poly.pdbx_strand_id
1 'polypeptide(L)'
;ASGHVDRFADLMVKDLKNGECFRLDHLIKAHLEKLMTEKNVTPQQIAEYEDIIVKLDGYSKEEMNAILRKFDMKSPNTGNDLSDALEFNLMFSTSIGPTGNLKGFLRPETAQGIFVNFKRLLQFNQGRLPFAAAQIGNSFRNEISPRTGLIRVREFTMAEIEHFVDPRSKDHPKFKQVKDLKLTLYSACNQMNGESAFVSTIGDAVQKGIVANETLGYFMARIYQFLVTVGVNRDKLRFRQHMSNEMAHYATDCWDAEIKTSYGWVECVGCADRSCYDLSQHTKATGVKLNAEGQLKEPISFVLRFLM
;
A
#
# COMPACT_ATOMS: atom_id res chain seq x y z
N ALA A 1 -2.02 -0.48 18.44
CA ALA A 1 -2.32 -1.82 17.90
C ALA A 1 -1.94 -1.90 16.43
N SER A 2 -2.57 -1.13 15.53
CA SER A 2 -2.34 -1.21 14.08
C SER A 2 -0.99 -0.67 13.56
N GLY A 3 -0.08 -0.19 14.43
CA GLY A 3 1.21 0.39 14.03
C GLY A 3 1.16 1.78 13.36
N HIS A 4 -0.03 2.32 13.07
CA HIS A 4 -0.16 3.57 12.31
C HIS A 4 0.44 4.79 13.03
N VAL A 5 0.39 4.86 14.36
CA VAL A 5 0.97 6.00 15.10
C VAL A 5 2.48 6.08 14.88
N ASP A 6 3.15 4.94 14.80
CA ASP A 6 4.62 4.87 14.74
C ASP A 6 5.14 4.87 13.29
N ARG A 7 4.31 4.48 12.32
CA ARG A 7 4.76 4.21 10.93
C ARG A 7 3.99 4.94 9.84
N PHE A 8 2.84 5.54 10.14
CA PHE A 8 2.04 6.25 9.15
C PHE A 8 2.54 7.69 8.99
N ALA A 9 3.79 7.81 8.54
CA ALA A 9 4.49 9.06 8.40
C ALA A 9 5.18 9.15 7.04
N ASP A 10 5.18 10.34 6.46
CA ASP A 10 6.01 10.67 5.30
C ASP A 10 7.27 11.40 5.75
N LEU A 11 8.30 11.36 4.91
CA LEU A 11 9.47 12.21 5.06
C LEU A 11 9.21 13.59 4.42
N MET A 12 9.40 14.64 5.21
CA MET A 12 9.30 16.03 4.77
C MET A 12 10.59 16.80 5.00
N VAL A 13 10.80 17.85 4.21
CA VAL A 13 11.85 18.86 4.41
C VAL A 13 11.22 20.24 4.48
N LYS A 14 11.90 21.17 5.15
CA LYS A 14 11.43 22.54 5.33
C LYS A 14 12.41 23.53 4.72
N ASP A 15 11.90 24.54 4.03
CA ASP A 15 12.67 25.73 3.71
C ASP A 15 13.07 26.44 5.02
N LEU A 16 14.38 26.60 5.24
CA LEU A 16 14.93 27.10 6.51
C LEU A 16 14.61 28.58 6.77
N LYS A 17 14.15 29.34 5.78
CA LYS A 17 13.81 30.76 5.96
C LYS A 17 12.32 31.00 6.14
N ASN A 18 11.47 30.38 5.31
CA ASN A 18 10.02 30.64 5.34
C ASN A 18 9.20 29.51 6.00
N GLY A 19 9.80 28.35 6.28
CA GLY A 19 9.15 27.21 6.90
C GLY A 19 8.22 26.40 5.99
N GLU A 20 8.19 26.67 4.68
CA GLU A 20 7.40 25.91 3.71
C GLU A 20 7.84 24.44 3.72
N CYS A 21 6.87 23.53 3.79
CA CYS A 21 7.11 22.10 3.91
C CYS A 21 6.88 21.39 2.57
N PHE A 22 7.84 20.54 2.18
CA PHE A 22 7.78 19.72 0.98
C PHE A 22 7.89 18.25 1.36
N ARG A 23 7.13 17.39 0.68
CA ARG A 23 7.30 15.94 0.78
C ARG A 23 8.57 15.55 0.01
N LEU A 24 9.47 14.83 0.66
CA LEU A 24 10.85 14.68 0.20
C LEU A 24 10.98 13.82 -1.06
N ASP A 25 10.27 12.69 -1.12
CA ASP A 25 10.18 11.82 -2.30
C ASP A 25 9.72 12.60 -3.55
N HIS A 26 8.67 13.40 -3.41
CA HIS A 26 8.13 14.22 -4.50
C HIS A 26 9.13 15.28 -4.95
N LEU A 27 9.82 15.89 -4.00
CA LEU A 27 10.82 16.90 -4.29
C LEU A 27 12.00 16.29 -5.06
N ILE A 28 12.49 15.13 -4.62
CA ILE A 28 13.55 14.37 -5.31
C ILE A 28 13.11 14.01 -6.73
N LYS A 29 11.93 13.40 -6.88
CA LYS A 29 11.40 13.00 -8.19
C LYS A 29 11.30 14.19 -9.15
N ALA A 30 10.67 15.28 -8.72
CA ALA A 30 10.50 16.47 -9.56
C ALA A 30 11.84 17.12 -9.93
N HIS A 31 12.81 17.12 -9.02
CA HIS A 31 14.15 17.65 -9.29
C HIS A 31 14.90 16.80 -10.31
N LEU A 32 14.89 15.47 -10.16
CA LEU A 32 15.54 14.56 -11.11
C LEU A 32 14.87 14.59 -12.49
N GLU A 33 13.54 14.64 -12.56
CA GLU A 33 12.79 14.84 -13.81
C GLU A 33 13.21 16.13 -14.52
N LYS A 34 13.43 17.21 -13.77
CA LYS A 34 13.93 18.47 -14.33
C LYS A 34 15.34 18.32 -14.88
N LEU A 35 16.27 17.70 -14.12
CA LEU A 35 17.65 17.48 -14.56
C LEU A 35 17.73 16.64 -15.84
N MET A 36 16.85 15.66 -16.02
CA MET A 36 16.77 14.85 -17.24
C MET A 36 16.42 15.67 -18.50
N THR A 37 15.78 16.84 -18.35
CA THR A 37 15.43 17.72 -19.48
C THR A 37 16.53 18.71 -19.85
N GLU A 38 17.63 18.76 -19.09
CA GLU A 38 18.72 19.71 -19.32
C GLU A 38 19.63 19.27 -20.49
N LYS A 39 20.11 20.25 -21.26
CA LYS A 39 20.85 20.01 -22.52
C LYS A 39 22.18 19.26 -22.35
N ASN A 40 22.74 19.23 -21.15
CA ASN A 40 24.08 18.71 -20.87
C ASN A 40 24.07 17.35 -20.14
N VAL A 41 22.91 16.73 -19.99
CA VAL A 41 22.80 15.46 -19.27
C VAL A 41 23.23 14.30 -20.18
N THR A 42 24.07 13.41 -19.64
CA THR A 42 24.52 12.22 -20.38
C THR A 42 23.49 11.09 -20.30
N PRO A 43 23.45 10.16 -21.27
CA PRO A 43 22.60 8.97 -21.17
C PRO A 43 22.84 8.14 -19.91
N GLN A 44 24.09 8.08 -19.42
CA GLN A 44 24.40 7.42 -18.15
C GLN A 44 23.74 8.12 -16.96
N GLN A 45 23.74 9.45 -16.91
CA GLN A 45 23.08 10.20 -15.85
C GLN A 45 21.56 10.05 -15.91
N ILE A 46 20.97 10.04 -17.11
CA ILE A 46 19.52 9.78 -17.26
C ILE A 46 19.17 8.41 -16.66
N ALA A 47 19.92 7.37 -17.02
CA ALA A 47 19.68 6.03 -16.49
C ALA A 47 19.84 5.97 -14.95
N GLU A 48 20.80 6.70 -14.39
CA GLU A 48 20.98 6.84 -12.94
C GLU A 48 19.76 7.53 -12.29
N TYR A 49 19.25 8.60 -12.89
CA TYR A 49 18.11 9.35 -12.35
C TYR A 49 16.82 8.52 -12.44
N GLU A 50 16.62 7.79 -13.52
CA GLU A 50 15.51 6.86 -13.68
C GLU A 50 15.57 5.73 -12.64
N ASP A 51 16.76 5.15 -12.39
CA ASP A 51 16.95 4.12 -11.37
C ASP A 51 16.61 4.62 -9.96
N ILE A 52 17.05 5.84 -9.63
CA ILE A 52 16.72 6.50 -8.35
C ILE A 52 15.21 6.70 -8.22
N ILE A 53 14.54 7.20 -9.26
CA ILE A 53 13.09 7.45 -9.24
C ILE A 53 12.31 6.14 -9.05
N VAL A 54 12.73 5.06 -9.70
CA VAL A 54 12.07 3.74 -9.58
C VAL A 54 12.18 3.19 -8.16
N LYS A 55 13.32 3.41 -7.48
CA LYS A 55 13.59 2.86 -6.15
C LYS A 55 13.18 3.79 -5.00
N LEU A 56 12.71 4.99 -5.31
CA LEU A 56 12.54 6.07 -4.35
C LEU A 56 11.61 5.72 -3.18
N ASP A 57 10.50 5.03 -3.45
CA ASP A 57 9.51 4.64 -2.43
C ASP A 57 10.07 3.67 -1.39
N GLY A 58 11.19 3.00 -1.69
CA GLY A 58 11.84 2.06 -0.81
C GLY A 58 13.13 2.56 -0.15
N TYR A 59 13.45 3.85 -0.27
CA TYR A 59 14.61 4.45 0.38
C TYR A 59 14.36 4.85 1.84
N SER A 60 15.40 4.70 2.65
CA SER A 60 15.42 5.17 4.03
C SER A 60 15.55 6.70 4.11
N LYS A 61 15.31 7.22 5.32
CA LYS A 61 15.54 8.63 5.64
C LYS A 61 16.97 9.08 5.35
N GLU A 62 17.95 8.25 5.67
CA GLU A 62 19.37 8.51 5.46
C GLU A 62 19.71 8.52 3.97
N GLU A 63 19.17 7.57 3.21
CA GLU A 63 19.35 7.48 1.75
C GLU A 63 18.75 8.69 1.04
N MET A 64 17.52 9.10 1.39
CA MET A 64 16.90 10.30 0.83
C MET A 64 17.66 11.58 1.20
N ASN A 65 18.18 11.69 2.43
CA ASN A 65 19.05 12.81 2.82
C ASN A 65 20.38 12.82 2.04
N ALA A 66 20.95 11.64 1.76
CA ALA A 66 22.15 11.54 0.94
C ALA A 66 21.90 12.04 -0.49
N ILE A 67 20.74 11.72 -1.07
CA ILE A 67 20.32 12.23 -2.39
C ILE A 67 20.16 13.75 -2.35
N LEU A 68 19.45 14.29 -1.35
CA LEU A 68 19.25 15.72 -1.19
C LEU A 68 20.59 16.49 -1.17
N ARG A 69 21.60 15.94 -0.48
CA ARG A 69 22.96 16.52 -0.43
C ARG A 69 23.74 16.31 -1.72
N LYS A 70 23.64 15.13 -2.34
CA LYS A 70 24.32 14.79 -3.59
C LYS A 70 23.94 15.74 -4.73
N PHE A 71 22.67 16.13 -4.79
CA PHE A 71 22.16 17.03 -5.83
C PHE A 71 22.04 18.49 -5.37
N ASP A 72 22.60 18.85 -4.20
CA ASP A 72 22.50 20.18 -3.56
C ASP A 72 21.10 20.81 -3.69
N MET A 73 20.08 20.03 -3.37
CA MET A 73 18.71 20.42 -3.66
C MET A 73 18.25 21.59 -2.78
N LYS A 74 17.59 22.56 -3.40
CA LYS A 74 17.04 23.75 -2.75
C LYS A 74 15.51 23.79 -2.87
N SER A 75 14.89 24.66 -2.07
CA SER A 75 13.47 24.95 -2.17
C SER A 75 13.11 25.39 -3.60
N PRO A 76 12.13 24.75 -4.26
CA PRO A 76 11.81 25.02 -5.67
C PRO A 76 11.22 26.40 -5.90
N ASN A 77 10.62 27.00 -4.86
CA ASN A 77 9.95 28.30 -4.94
C ASN A 77 10.89 29.48 -4.65
N THR A 78 11.85 29.29 -3.74
CA THR A 78 12.67 30.38 -3.17
C THR A 78 14.16 30.22 -3.42
N GLY A 79 14.63 29.02 -3.76
CA GLY A 79 16.05 28.70 -3.86
C GLY A 79 16.78 28.62 -2.51
N ASN A 80 16.05 28.65 -1.38
CA ASN A 80 16.65 28.55 -0.05
C ASN A 80 17.11 27.12 0.28
N ASP A 81 18.00 27.03 1.26
CA ASP A 81 18.41 25.77 1.87
C ASP A 81 17.24 25.05 2.54
N LEU A 82 17.25 23.72 2.42
CA LEU A 82 16.28 22.82 3.00
C LEU A 82 16.85 22.20 4.28
N SER A 83 15.97 21.91 5.23
CA SER A 83 16.32 21.10 6.40
C SER A 83 16.65 19.66 6.00
N ASP A 84 17.31 18.94 6.90
CA ASP A 84 17.31 17.46 6.84
C ASP A 84 15.87 16.93 6.91
N ALA A 85 15.68 15.71 6.39
CA ALA A 85 14.40 15.00 6.42
C ALA A 85 13.85 14.84 7.85
N LEU A 86 12.56 15.08 8.01
CA LEU A 86 11.80 14.91 9.23
C LEU A 86 10.63 13.97 8.97
N GLU A 87 10.31 13.11 9.93
CA GLU A 87 9.10 12.30 9.88
C GLU A 87 7.89 13.17 10.23
N PHE A 88 6.84 13.04 9.42
CA PHE A 88 5.59 13.75 9.61
C PHE A 88 4.43 12.77 9.61
N ASN A 89 3.77 12.63 10.76
CA ASN A 89 2.62 11.73 10.89
C ASN A 89 1.42 12.27 10.08
N LEU A 90 0.89 11.42 9.19
CA LEU A 90 -0.19 11.76 8.28
C LEU A 90 -1.58 11.60 8.90
N MET A 91 -1.71 11.24 10.17
CA MET A 91 -3.02 11.19 10.82
C MET A 91 -3.39 12.53 11.43
N PHE A 92 -4.64 12.97 11.20
CA PHE A 92 -5.20 14.12 11.92
C PHE A 92 -5.45 13.74 13.38
N SER A 93 -4.73 14.34 14.30
CA SER A 93 -4.98 14.18 15.73
C SER A 93 -6.09 15.11 16.22
N THR A 94 -6.89 14.62 17.16
CA THR A 94 -7.92 15.40 17.87
C THR A 94 -7.98 14.97 19.34
N SER A 95 -8.78 15.65 20.15
CA SER A 95 -9.10 15.24 21.52
C SER A 95 -10.58 14.87 21.63
N ILE A 96 -10.86 13.74 22.27
CA ILE A 96 -12.21 13.20 22.46
C ILE A 96 -12.69 13.60 23.85
N GLY A 97 -13.85 14.27 23.90
CA GLY A 97 -14.47 14.74 25.14
C GLY A 97 -13.91 16.07 25.66
N PRO A 98 -14.57 16.67 26.67
CA PRO A 98 -14.31 18.06 27.10
C PRO A 98 -13.00 18.24 27.87
N THR A 99 -12.43 17.16 28.43
CA THR A 99 -11.21 17.24 29.26
C THR A 99 -9.94 17.31 28.44
N GLY A 100 -9.98 17.01 27.13
CA GLY A 100 -8.80 16.97 26.27
C GLY A 100 -7.87 15.77 26.50
N ASN A 101 -8.10 14.97 27.55
CA ASN A 101 -7.18 13.91 27.99
C ASN A 101 -7.14 12.69 27.05
N LEU A 102 -8.22 12.43 26.31
CA LEU A 102 -8.29 11.31 25.39
C LEU A 102 -7.89 11.75 23.98
N LYS A 103 -6.62 11.54 23.62
CA LYS A 103 -6.16 11.79 22.25
C LYS A 103 -6.77 10.76 21.30
N GLY A 104 -7.37 11.25 20.21
CA GLY A 104 -7.92 10.46 19.12
C GLY A 104 -7.31 10.85 17.78
N PHE A 105 -7.63 10.09 16.75
CA PHE A 105 -7.25 10.38 15.38
C PHE A 105 -8.44 10.18 14.45
N LEU A 106 -8.51 10.99 13.39
CA LEU A 106 -9.35 10.64 12.25
C LEU A 106 -8.72 9.44 11.54
N ARG A 107 -9.55 8.48 11.15
CA ARG A 107 -9.07 7.22 10.58
C ARG A 107 -8.37 7.46 9.22
N PRO A 108 -7.16 6.93 9.00
CA PRO A 108 -6.47 7.02 7.71
C PRO A 108 -6.93 5.95 6.70
N GLU A 109 -7.61 4.91 7.18
CA GLU A 109 -8.21 3.80 6.44
C GLU A 109 -9.52 3.35 7.09
N THR A 110 -10.34 2.57 6.38
CA THR A 110 -11.60 2.01 6.90
C THR A 110 -11.46 0.59 7.44
N ALA A 111 -10.41 -0.14 7.06
CA ALA A 111 -10.09 -1.52 7.42
C ALA A 111 -10.12 -1.79 8.93
N GLN A 112 -9.57 -0.88 9.74
CA GLN A 112 -9.49 -1.08 11.20
C GLN A 112 -10.86 -1.28 11.86
N GLY A 113 -11.92 -0.65 11.33
CA GLY A 113 -13.28 -0.84 11.80
C GLY A 113 -13.80 -2.26 11.58
N ILE A 114 -13.36 -2.90 10.50
CA ILE A 114 -13.69 -4.28 10.17
C ILE A 114 -12.96 -5.25 11.11
N PHE A 115 -11.65 -5.04 11.33
CA PHE A 115 -10.84 -5.91 12.19
C PHE A 115 -11.31 -5.93 13.65
N VAL A 116 -11.65 -4.78 14.23
CA VAL A 116 -12.17 -4.73 15.61
C VAL A 116 -13.53 -5.42 15.76
N ASN A 117 -14.29 -5.54 14.67
CA ASN A 117 -15.58 -6.23 14.62
C ASN A 117 -15.50 -7.68 14.11
N PHE A 118 -14.28 -8.22 13.89
CA PHE A 118 -14.07 -9.53 13.28
C PHE A 118 -14.91 -10.64 13.90
N LYS A 119 -15.02 -10.72 15.24
CA LYS A 119 -15.82 -11.76 15.91
C LYS A 119 -17.29 -11.76 15.49
N ARG A 120 -17.90 -10.58 15.41
CA ARG A 120 -19.32 -10.43 15.04
C ARG A 120 -19.52 -10.76 13.57
N LEU A 121 -18.59 -10.35 12.72
CA LEU A 121 -18.62 -10.64 11.28
C LEU A 121 -18.43 -12.14 11.01
N LEU A 122 -17.49 -12.78 11.70
CA LEU A 122 -17.28 -14.23 11.63
C LEU A 122 -18.51 -15.00 12.14
N GLN A 123 -19.13 -14.54 13.23
CA GLN A 123 -20.37 -15.13 13.75
C GLN A 123 -21.51 -15.04 12.73
N PHE A 124 -21.62 -13.92 12.01
CA PHE A 124 -22.61 -13.76 10.94
C PHE A 124 -22.41 -14.82 9.84
N ASN A 125 -21.16 -15.18 9.54
CA ASN A 125 -20.83 -16.29 8.64
C ASN A 125 -20.76 -17.66 9.33
N GLN A 126 -21.43 -17.84 10.48
CA GLN A 126 -21.51 -19.10 11.24
C GLN A 126 -20.14 -19.69 11.60
N GLY A 127 -19.13 -18.86 11.81
CA GLY A 127 -17.77 -19.31 12.15
C GLY A 127 -16.95 -19.83 10.96
N ARG A 128 -17.47 -19.75 9.73
CA ARG A 128 -16.82 -20.35 8.55
C ARG A 128 -15.93 -19.34 7.81
N LEU A 129 -14.85 -19.86 7.22
CA LEU A 129 -14.03 -19.17 6.23
C LEU A 129 -14.22 -19.83 4.85
N PRO A 130 -14.02 -19.09 3.73
CA PRO A 130 -13.76 -17.66 3.69
C PRO A 130 -15.03 -16.80 3.86
N PHE A 131 -14.86 -15.53 4.23
CA PHE A 131 -15.89 -14.50 4.12
C PHE A 131 -15.25 -13.14 3.83
N ALA A 132 -16.04 -12.19 3.34
CA ALA A 132 -15.58 -10.82 3.15
C ALA A 132 -16.49 -9.84 3.89
N ALA A 133 -15.90 -8.76 4.40
CA ALA A 133 -16.61 -7.60 4.89
C ALA A 133 -16.12 -6.37 4.13
N ALA A 134 -17.01 -5.41 3.89
CA ALA A 134 -16.68 -4.21 3.14
C ALA A 134 -17.16 -2.97 3.89
N GLN A 135 -16.45 -1.87 3.71
CA GLN A 135 -16.86 -0.57 4.23
C GLN A 135 -16.63 0.51 3.18
N ILE A 136 -17.64 1.35 2.99
CA ILE A 136 -17.55 2.55 2.15
C ILE A 136 -17.72 3.76 3.06
N GLY A 137 -16.77 4.68 3.03
CA GLY A 137 -16.85 5.90 3.81
C GLY A 137 -15.59 6.74 3.73
N ASN A 138 -15.62 7.88 4.42
CA ASN A 138 -14.51 8.83 4.36
C ASN A 138 -13.33 8.37 5.21
N SER A 139 -12.13 8.68 4.72
CA SER A 139 -10.86 8.57 5.42
C SER A 139 -10.06 9.86 5.25
N PHE A 140 -9.14 10.08 6.18
CA PHE A 140 -8.45 11.34 6.32
C PHE A 140 -6.95 11.13 6.37
N ARG A 141 -6.22 11.84 5.52
CA ARG A 141 -4.74 11.82 5.48
C ARG A 141 -4.25 13.25 5.47
N ASN A 142 -3.46 13.65 6.46
CA ASN A 142 -2.93 14.99 6.63
C ASN A 142 -1.77 15.23 5.65
N GLU A 143 -2.08 15.21 4.35
CA GLU A 143 -1.11 15.35 3.28
C GLU A 143 -0.28 16.65 3.44
N ILE A 144 1.06 16.53 3.34
CA ILE A 144 2.00 17.63 3.56
C ILE A 144 1.77 18.76 2.54
N SER A 145 1.64 18.41 1.25
CA SER A 145 1.48 19.37 0.16
C SER A 145 0.51 18.84 -0.92
N PRO A 146 -0.82 18.98 -0.72
CA PRO A 146 -1.83 18.51 -1.68
C PRO A 146 -1.92 19.46 -2.89
N ARG A 147 -1.13 19.18 -3.95
CA ARG A 147 -1.03 20.05 -5.14
C ARG A 147 -1.64 19.46 -6.43
N THR A 148 -2.15 18.22 -6.39
CA THR A 148 -2.59 17.45 -7.58
C THR A 148 -4.10 17.26 -7.68
N GLY A 149 -4.88 18.28 -7.27
CA GLY A 149 -6.34 18.23 -7.33
C GLY A 149 -6.91 17.01 -6.58
N LEU A 150 -7.79 16.24 -7.23
CA LEU A 150 -8.43 15.08 -6.62
C LEU A 150 -7.48 13.89 -6.37
N ILE A 151 -6.29 13.88 -6.99
CA ILE A 151 -5.33 12.78 -6.81
C ILE A 151 -4.73 12.78 -5.41
N ARG A 152 -4.57 13.96 -4.79
CA ARG A 152 -4.10 14.09 -3.41
C ARG A 152 -4.95 15.07 -2.64
N VAL A 153 -5.87 14.53 -1.85
CA VAL A 153 -6.76 15.27 -0.97
C VAL A 153 -6.61 14.79 0.46
N ARG A 154 -7.00 15.64 1.42
CA ARG A 154 -6.91 15.34 2.85
C ARG A 154 -8.09 14.55 3.39
N GLU A 155 -9.21 14.58 2.68
CA GLU A 155 -10.42 13.82 2.96
C GLU A 155 -10.92 13.24 1.64
N PHE A 156 -11.22 11.93 1.64
CA PHE A 156 -11.76 11.24 0.48
C PHE A 156 -12.54 10.01 0.89
N THR A 157 -13.48 9.61 0.04
CA THR A 157 -14.25 8.39 0.22
C THR A 157 -13.47 7.20 -0.33
N MET A 158 -13.34 6.15 0.48
CA MET A 158 -12.77 4.87 0.07
C MET A 158 -13.79 3.76 0.18
N ALA A 159 -13.59 2.71 -0.61
CA ALA A 159 -14.32 1.46 -0.53
C ALA A 159 -13.30 0.33 -0.32
N GLU A 160 -13.22 -0.21 0.88
CA GLU A 160 -12.29 -1.29 1.22
C GLU A 160 -13.05 -2.59 1.46
N ILE A 161 -12.45 -3.69 1.03
CA ILE A 161 -12.96 -5.05 1.21
C ILE A 161 -11.88 -5.85 1.93
N GLU A 162 -12.21 -6.35 3.12
CA GLU A 162 -11.38 -7.30 3.86
C GLU A 162 -11.90 -8.71 3.60
N HIS A 163 -11.14 -9.49 2.83
CA HIS A 163 -11.45 -10.88 2.54
C HIS A 163 -10.65 -11.82 3.46
N PHE A 164 -11.33 -12.44 4.41
CA PHE A 164 -10.75 -13.39 5.36
C PHE A 164 -10.80 -14.79 4.78
N VAL A 165 -9.64 -15.43 4.66
CA VAL A 165 -9.46 -16.77 4.08
C VAL A 165 -8.53 -17.61 4.95
N ASP A 166 -8.66 -18.95 4.88
CA ASP A 166 -7.73 -19.84 5.56
C ASP A 166 -6.33 -19.72 4.92
N PRO A 167 -5.27 -19.39 5.70
CA PRO A 167 -3.93 -19.23 5.13
C PRO A 167 -3.37 -20.52 4.49
N ARG A 168 -3.93 -21.69 4.82
CA ARG A 168 -3.55 -22.99 4.22
C ARG A 168 -4.23 -23.25 2.88
N SER A 169 -5.28 -22.49 2.55
CA SER A 169 -6.11 -22.68 1.35
C SER A 169 -6.52 -21.32 0.80
N LYS A 170 -5.61 -20.68 0.04
CA LYS A 170 -5.84 -19.38 -0.62
C LYS A 170 -6.38 -19.53 -2.05
N ASP A 171 -7.01 -20.66 -2.38
CA ASP A 171 -7.77 -20.84 -3.61
C ASP A 171 -9.05 -19.99 -3.61
N HIS A 172 -9.58 -19.67 -4.79
CA HIS A 172 -10.83 -18.93 -4.89
C HIS A 172 -11.81 -19.64 -5.82
N PRO A 173 -13.01 -20.06 -5.35
CA PRO A 173 -13.93 -20.90 -6.12
C PRO A 173 -14.33 -20.33 -7.49
N LYS A 174 -14.32 -19.00 -7.62
CA LYS A 174 -14.68 -18.27 -8.85
C LYS A 174 -13.47 -17.87 -9.71
N PHE A 175 -12.24 -18.21 -9.33
CA PHE A 175 -11.04 -17.85 -10.09
C PHE A 175 -11.09 -18.39 -11.53
N LYS A 176 -11.63 -19.60 -11.71
CA LYS A 176 -11.84 -20.21 -13.03
C LYS A 176 -12.65 -19.34 -14.00
N GLN A 177 -13.51 -18.44 -13.50
CA GLN A 177 -14.33 -17.55 -14.32
C GLN A 177 -13.55 -16.36 -14.89
N VAL A 178 -12.39 -16.04 -14.30
CA VAL A 178 -11.58 -14.87 -14.63
C VAL A 178 -10.18 -15.21 -15.11
N LYS A 179 -9.75 -16.48 -15.01
CA LYS A 179 -8.38 -16.93 -15.32
C LYS A 179 -7.87 -16.50 -16.71
N ASP A 180 -8.75 -16.41 -17.69
CA ASP A 180 -8.38 -16.10 -19.09
C ASP A 180 -8.30 -14.58 -19.35
N LEU A 181 -8.60 -13.75 -18.36
CA LEU A 181 -8.53 -12.30 -18.46
C LEU A 181 -7.06 -11.85 -18.56
N LYS A 182 -6.77 -11.05 -19.59
CA LYS A 182 -5.44 -10.47 -19.81
C LYS A 182 -5.29 -9.16 -19.05
N LEU A 183 -4.25 -9.08 -18.22
CA LEU A 183 -3.88 -7.90 -17.47
C LEU A 183 -2.47 -7.46 -17.87
N THR A 184 -2.22 -6.15 -17.82
CA THR A 184 -0.86 -5.59 -17.89
C THR A 184 -0.25 -5.63 -16.50
N LEU A 185 0.78 -6.43 -16.29
CA LEU A 185 1.45 -6.65 -15.01
C LEU A 185 2.84 -6.02 -15.02
N TYR A 186 3.19 -5.35 -13.94
CA TYR A 186 4.52 -4.79 -13.70
C TYR A 186 5.07 -5.38 -12.40
N SER A 187 5.73 -6.53 -12.50
CA SER A 187 6.23 -7.30 -11.36
C SER A 187 7.36 -6.56 -10.64
N ALA A 188 7.63 -6.96 -9.39
CA ALA A 188 8.76 -6.43 -8.63
C ALA A 188 10.10 -6.76 -9.32
N CYS A 189 10.22 -7.96 -9.92
CA CYS A 189 11.41 -8.34 -10.68
C CYS A 189 11.65 -7.44 -11.90
N ASN A 190 10.61 -7.13 -12.67
CA ASN A 190 10.75 -6.25 -13.83
C ASN A 190 11.13 -4.83 -13.41
N GLN A 191 10.56 -4.31 -12.31
CA GLN A 191 10.96 -3.03 -11.73
C GLN A 191 12.46 -3.02 -11.38
N MET A 192 12.94 -4.04 -10.68
CA MET A 192 14.34 -4.14 -10.26
C MET A 192 15.32 -4.31 -11.43
N ASN A 193 14.87 -4.95 -12.52
CA ASN A 193 15.68 -5.15 -13.72
C ASN A 193 15.60 -3.99 -14.73
N GLY A 194 14.79 -2.96 -14.46
CA GLY A 194 14.52 -1.89 -15.43
C GLY A 194 13.74 -2.37 -16.67
N GLU A 195 13.03 -3.48 -16.57
CA GLU A 195 12.23 -4.05 -17.64
C GLU A 195 10.82 -3.45 -17.66
N SER A 196 10.17 -3.44 -18.82
CA SER A 196 8.81 -2.93 -18.94
C SER A 196 7.76 -3.88 -18.35
N ALA A 197 6.56 -3.34 -18.10
CA ALA A 197 5.37 -4.14 -17.83
C ALA A 197 5.04 -5.07 -19.01
N PHE A 198 4.44 -6.22 -18.73
CA PHE A 198 4.09 -7.24 -19.73
C PHE A 198 2.62 -7.65 -19.61
N VAL A 199 2.06 -8.19 -20.68
CA VAL A 199 0.69 -8.71 -20.69
C VAL A 199 0.70 -10.21 -20.42
N SER A 200 -0.10 -10.66 -19.46
CA SER A 200 -0.31 -12.08 -19.16
C SER A 200 -1.78 -12.33 -18.85
N THR A 201 -2.25 -13.56 -19.07
CA THR A 201 -3.51 -13.99 -18.43
C THR A 201 -3.28 -14.08 -16.92
N ILE A 202 -4.30 -13.78 -16.13
CA ILE A 202 -4.19 -13.89 -14.67
C ILE A 202 -4.02 -15.35 -14.23
N GLY A 203 -4.58 -16.30 -14.99
CA GLY A 203 -4.36 -17.74 -14.80
C GLY A 203 -2.90 -18.14 -14.95
N ASP A 204 -2.25 -17.71 -16.04
CA ASP A 204 -0.82 -17.98 -16.25
C ASP A 204 0.06 -17.30 -15.20
N ALA A 205 -0.32 -16.08 -14.78
CA ALA A 205 0.42 -15.34 -13.76
C ALA A 205 0.38 -16.03 -12.39
N VAL A 206 -0.78 -16.57 -12.00
CA VAL A 206 -0.90 -17.38 -10.76
C VAL A 206 -0.17 -18.72 -10.92
N GLN A 207 -0.31 -19.40 -12.05
CA GLN A 207 0.37 -20.69 -12.29
C GLN A 207 1.89 -20.57 -12.23
N LYS A 208 2.45 -19.46 -12.75
CA LYS A 208 3.89 -19.18 -12.74
C LYS A 208 4.39 -18.60 -11.41
N GLY A 209 3.49 -18.36 -10.43
CA GLY A 209 3.84 -17.77 -9.14
C GLY A 209 4.19 -16.28 -9.20
N ILE A 210 3.86 -15.59 -10.30
CA ILE A 210 4.01 -14.13 -10.40
C ILE A 210 3.00 -13.45 -9.46
N VAL A 211 1.77 -13.95 -9.44
CA VAL A 211 0.73 -13.56 -8.48
C VAL A 211 0.60 -14.70 -7.46
N ALA A 212 0.68 -14.38 -6.17
CA ALA A 212 0.92 -15.39 -5.14
C ALA A 212 -0.15 -16.50 -5.03
N ASN A 213 -1.43 -16.20 -5.30
CA ASN A 213 -2.53 -17.16 -5.16
C ASN A 213 -3.78 -16.79 -5.98
N GLU A 214 -4.72 -17.73 -6.10
CA GLU A 214 -5.97 -17.52 -6.85
C GLU A 214 -6.88 -16.46 -6.24
N THR A 215 -6.85 -16.28 -4.91
CA THR A 215 -7.66 -15.25 -4.23
C THR A 215 -7.23 -13.85 -4.65
N LEU A 216 -5.92 -13.58 -4.58
CA LEU A 216 -5.33 -12.32 -5.03
C LEU A 216 -5.59 -12.11 -6.54
N GLY A 217 -5.33 -13.14 -7.35
CA GLY A 217 -5.60 -13.09 -8.80
C GLY A 217 -7.07 -12.84 -9.13
N TYR A 218 -8.01 -13.43 -8.38
CA TYR A 218 -9.44 -13.19 -8.55
C TYR A 218 -9.79 -11.72 -8.28
N PHE A 219 -9.32 -11.15 -7.18
CA PHE A 219 -9.58 -9.74 -6.86
C PHE A 219 -8.92 -8.78 -7.85
N MET A 220 -7.68 -9.02 -8.28
CA MET A 220 -7.04 -8.24 -9.35
C MET A 220 -7.88 -8.24 -10.63
N ALA A 221 -8.39 -9.40 -11.05
CA ALA A 221 -9.24 -9.51 -12.23
C ALA A 221 -10.58 -8.78 -12.06
N ARG A 222 -11.20 -8.86 -10.87
CA ARG A 222 -12.45 -8.13 -10.56
C ARG A 222 -12.24 -6.62 -10.50
N ILE A 223 -11.11 -6.16 -9.96
CA ILE A 223 -10.69 -4.75 -9.96
C ILE A 223 -10.56 -4.25 -11.40
N TYR A 224 -9.87 -4.99 -12.27
CA TYR A 224 -9.76 -4.65 -13.68
C TYR A 224 -11.13 -4.51 -14.34
N GLN A 225 -12.00 -5.51 -14.16
CA GLN A 225 -13.34 -5.48 -14.73
C GLN A 225 -14.15 -4.29 -14.23
N PHE A 226 -14.07 -3.97 -12.93
CA PHE A 226 -14.73 -2.81 -12.34
C PHE A 226 -14.23 -1.50 -12.95
N LEU A 227 -12.91 -1.29 -12.96
CA LEU A 227 -12.28 -0.07 -13.50
C LEU A 227 -12.64 0.14 -14.98
N VAL A 228 -12.59 -0.92 -15.79
CA VAL A 228 -12.99 -0.87 -17.21
C VAL A 228 -14.49 -0.56 -17.35
N THR A 229 -15.34 -1.12 -16.49
CA THR A 229 -16.79 -0.89 -16.52
C THR A 229 -17.14 0.57 -16.20
N VAL A 230 -16.42 1.21 -15.27
CA VAL A 230 -16.63 2.62 -14.93
C VAL A 230 -15.95 3.61 -15.90
N GLY A 231 -15.29 3.10 -16.95
CA GLY A 231 -14.80 3.92 -18.07
C GLY A 231 -13.28 4.12 -18.13
N VAL A 232 -12.49 3.41 -17.31
CA VAL A 232 -11.01 3.47 -17.40
C VAL A 232 -10.54 2.81 -18.70
N ASN A 233 -9.68 3.51 -19.45
CA ASN A 233 -9.09 2.98 -20.67
C ASN A 233 -8.11 1.82 -20.35
N ARG A 234 -8.33 0.67 -20.99
CA ARG A 234 -7.53 -0.56 -20.83
C ARG A 234 -6.04 -0.35 -21.13
N ASP A 235 -5.71 0.47 -22.12
CA ASP A 235 -4.31 0.75 -22.52
C ASP A 235 -3.59 1.67 -21.52
N LYS A 236 -4.35 2.28 -20.61
CA LYS A 236 -3.87 3.17 -19.56
C LYS A 236 -4.08 2.57 -18.17
N LEU A 237 -4.22 1.24 -18.07
CA LEU A 237 -4.40 0.50 -16.83
C LEU A 237 -3.33 -0.59 -16.71
N ARG A 238 -2.63 -0.64 -15.59
CA ARG A 238 -1.70 -1.72 -15.25
C ARG A 238 -1.81 -2.10 -13.77
N PHE A 239 -1.29 -3.27 -13.41
CA PHE A 239 -1.10 -3.69 -12.04
C PHE A 239 0.38 -3.70 -11.72
N ARG A 240 0.83 -2.89 -10.76
CA ARG A 240 2.22 -2.83 -10.31
C ARG A 240 2.35 -3.56 -8.98
N GLN A 241 3.32 -4.47 -8.89
CA GLN A 241 3.61 -5.18 -7.65
C GLN A 241 4.50 -4.32 -6.75
N HIS A 242 4.26 -4.31 -5.44
CA HIS A 242 5.18 -3.66 -4.50
C HIS A 242 6.54 -4.36 -4.47
N MET A 243 7.62 -3.60 -4.36
CA MET A 243 8.96 -4.14 -4.11
C MET A 243 9.13 -4.54 -2.63
N SER A 244 10.10 -5.39 -2.32
CA SER A 244 10.31 -5.91 -0.96
C SER A 244 10.57 -4.83 0.11
N ASN A 245 11.14 -3.70 -0.28
CA ASN A 245 11.39 -2.52 0.55
C ASN A 245 10.21 -1.53 0.61
N GLU A 246 9.26 -1.63 -0.32
CA GLU A 246 8.03 -0.83 -0.37
C GLU A 246 6.86 -1.52 0.33
N MET A 247 6.88 -2.86 0.38
CA MET A 247 5.85 -3.67 1.02
C MET A 247 5.54 -3.12 2.41
N ALA A 248 4.27 -2.74 2.61
CA ALA A 248 3.78 -2.46 3.94
C ALA A 248 4.15 -3.63 4.84
N HIS A 249 4.68 -3.34 6.04
CA HIS A 249 5.25 -4.32 6.98
C HIS A 249 4.36 -5.52 7.37
N TYR A 250 3.11 -5.55 6.91
CA TYR A 250 2.11 -6.59 7.11
C TYR A 250 1.73 -7.36 5.84
N ALA A 251 2.09 -6.87 4.64
CA ALA A 251 1.74 -7.50 3.37
C ALA A 251 2.71 -8.66 3.02
N THR A 252 2.20 -9.68 2.34
CA THR A 252 2.95 -10.83 1.82
C THR A 252 3.12 -10.73 0.30
N ASP A 253 2.11 -10.21 -0.38
CA ASP A 253 2.13 -9.79 -1.78
C ASP A 253 1.16 -8.59 -1.89
N CYS A 254 1.47 -7.62 -2.75
CA CYS A 254 0.64 -6.43 -2.92
C CYS A 254 0.72 -5.93 -4.36
N TRP A 255 -0.44 -5.68 -4.96
CA TRP A 255 -0.59 -5.20 -6.33
C TRP A 255 -1.48 -3.97 -6.39
N ASP A 256 -0.95 -2.92 -6.98
CA ASP A 256 -1.63 -1.65 -7.19
C ASP A 256 -2.17 -1.56 -8.61
N ALA A 257 -3.48 -1.37 -8.76
CA ALA A 257 -4.05 -0.96 -10.03
C ALA A 257 -3.74 0.52 -10.28
N GLU A 258 -2.84 0.78 -11.23
CA GLU A 258 -2.41 2.11 -11.61
C GLU A 258 -3.06 2.57 -12.91
N ILE A 259 -3.46 3.84 -12.93
CA ILE A 259 -4.05 4.49 -14.11
C ILE A 259 -3.08 5.55 -14.64
N LYS A 260 -2.85 5.55 -15.96
CA LYS A 260 -2.01 6.55 -16.63
C LYS A 260 -2.81 7.84 -16.84
N THR A 261 -2.43 8.90 -16.13
CA THR A 261 -3.01 10.24 -16.17
C THR A 261 -2.04 11.25 -16.79
N SER A 262 -2.41 12.54 -16.81
CA SER A 262 -1.49 13.64 -17.14
C SER A 262 -0.35 13.81 -16.13
N TYR A 263 -0.49 13.24 -14.93
CA TYR A 263 0.52 13.26 -13.86
C TYR A 263 1.37 11.97 -13.83
N GLY A 264 1.29 11.15 -14.88
CA GLY A 264 1.93 9.84 -14.94
C GLY A 264 1.04 8.72 -14.40
N TRP A 265 1.67 7.61 -14.01
CA TRP A 265 0.99 6.46 -13.40
C TRP A 265 0.67 6.76 -11.94
N VAL A 266 -0.59 6.55 -11.56
CA VAL A 266 -1.10 6.82 -10.21
C VAL A 266 -1.91 5.62 -9.75
N GLU A 267 -1.65 5.16 -8.53
CA GLU A 267 -2.45 4.14 -7.86
C GLU A 267 -3.91 4.62 -7.72
N CYS A 268 -4.85 3.76 -8.12
CA CYS A 268 -6.29 3.97 -7.88
C CYS A 268 -6.90 2.89 -6.97
N VAL A 269 -6.34 1.69 -6.94
CA VAL A 269 -6.80 0.58 -6.09
C VAL A 269 -5.62 -0.27 -5.65
N GLY A 270 -5.29 -0.27 -4.36
CA GLY A 270 -4.38 -1.25 -3.75
C GLY A 270 -5.06 -2.59 -3.49
N CYS A 271 -4.36 -3.69 -3.78
CA CYS A 271 -4.81 -5.06 -3.52
C CYS A 271 -3.72 -5.83 -2.75
N ALA A 272 -3.86 -5.90 -1.42
CA ALA A 272 -2.83 -6.41 -0.53
C ALA A 272 -3.23 -7.72 0.16
N ASP A 273 -2.31 -8.69 0.21
CA ASP A 273 -2.40 -9.88 1.06
C ASP A 273 -1.72 -9.60 2.41
N ARG A 274 -2.50 -9.17 3.42
CA ARG A 274 -1.98 -8.74 4.75
C ARG A 274 -1.75 -9.90 5.73
N SER A 275 -1.86 -11.15 5.26
CA SER A 275 -1.81 -12.35 6.10
C SER A 275 -2.67 -12.19 7.38
N CYS A 276 -2.11 -12.42 8.57
CA CYS A 276 -2.84 -12.33 9.85
C CYS A 276 -2.37 -11.16 10.73
N TYR A 277 -1.63 -10.19 10.18
CA TYR A 277 -0.97 -9.16 10.98
C TYR A 277 -1.96 -8.37 11.84
N ASP A 278 -3.00 -7.80 11.24
CA ASP A 278 -3.94 -6.92 11.93
C ASP A 278 -4.68 -7.61 13.08
N LEU A 279 -5.27 -8.78 12.82
CA LEU A 279 -5.95 -9.58 13.84
C LEU A 279 -5.00 -10.00 14.97
N SER A 280 -3.75 -10.33 14.63
CA SER A 280 -2.72 -10.70 15.62
C SER A 280 -2.32 -9.50 16.49
N GLN A 281 -2.13 -8.32 15.90
CA GLN A 281 -1.78 -7.11 16.66
C GLN A 281 -2.90 -6.69 17.60
N HIS A 282 -4.16 -6.71 17.15
CA HIS A 282 -5.30 -6.41 18.01
C HIS A 282 -5.47 -7.45 19.12
N THR A 283 -5.25 -8.74 18.82
CA THR A 283 -5.25 -9.80 19.85
C THR A 283 -4.17 -9.56 20.90
N LYS A 284 -2.93 -9.25 20.49
CA LYS A 284 -1.81 -8.95 21.41
C LYS A 284 -2.08 -7.72 22.28
N ALA A 285 -2.64 -6.67 21.69
CA ALA A 285 -2.91 -5.41 22.40
C ALA A 285 -4.07 -5.50 23.40
N THR A 286 -5.08 -6.33 23.11
CA THR A 286 -6.33 -6.38 23.91
C THR A 286 -6.47 -7.62 24.78
N GLY A 287 -5.70 -8.68 24.51
CA GLY A 287 -5.89 -10.00 25.11
C GLY A 287 -7.10 -10.77 24.56
N VAL A 288 -7.88 -10.17 23.65
CA VAL A 288 -9.07 -10.80 23.07
C VAL A 288 -8.68 -11.60 21.82
N LYS A 289 -8.85 -12.92 21.85
CA LYS A 289 -8.55 -13.79 20.70
C LYS A 289 -9.43 -13.47 19.48
N LEU A 290 -8.83 -13.07 18.36
CA LEU A 290 -9.50 -12.82 17.08
C LEU A 290 -9.17 -13.92 16.06
N ASN A 291 -9.61 -15.14 16.34
CA ASN A 291 -9.29 -16.32 15.53
C ASN A 291 -10.57 -16.96 14.98
N ALA A 292 -10.43 -17.68 13.86
CA ALA A 292 -11.41 -18.65 13.41
C ALA A 292 -10.98 -20.07 13.83
N GLU A 293 -11.96 -20.96 13.99
CA GLU A 293 -11.75 -22.37 14.30
C GLU A 293 -12.20 -23.23 13.12
N GLY A 294 -11.41 -24.26 12.80
CA GLY A 294 -11.75 -25.24 11.78
C GLY A 294 -11.68 -26.65 12.35
N GLN A 295 -12.61 -27.50 11.96
CA GLN A 295 -12.55 -28.92 12.33
C GLN A 295 -11.38 -29.60 11.63
N LEU A 296 -10.63 -30.40 12.38
CA LEU A 296 -9.64 -31.31 11.82
C LEU A 296 -10.36 -32.51 11.20
N LYS A 297 -9.76 -33.09 10.14
CA LYS A 297 -10.29 -34.32 9.53
C LYS A 297 -10.33 -35.48 10.53
N GLU A 298 -9.31 -35.56 11.38
CA GLU A 298 -9.18 -36.55 12.44
C GLU A 298 -8.70 -35.86 13.73
N PRO A 299 -9.18 -36.28 14.92
CA PRO A 299 -8.68 -35.76 16.19
C PRO A 299 -7.20 -36.09 16.40
N ILE A 300 -6.41 -35.09 16.80
CA ILE A 300 -4.99 -35.30 17.16
C ILE A 300 -4.90 -35.50 18.67
N SER A 301 -4.37 -36.64 19.11
CA SER A 301 -4.11 -36.92 20.54
C SER A 301 -2.63 -36.81 20.86
N PHE A 302 -2.31 -36.19 22.00
CA PHE A 302 -0.94 -36.12 22.53
C PHE A 302 -0.86 -36.86 23.86
N VAL A 303 0.17 -37.70 24.04
CA VAL A 303 0.45 -38.35 25.32
C VAL A 303 1.32 -37.41 26.14
N LEU A 304 0.75 -36.77 27.17
CA LEU A 304 1.51 -36.01 28.15
C LEU A 304 2.24 -37.00 29.09
N ARG A 305 3.54 -37.18 28.87
CA ARG A 305 4.40 -37.85 29.86
C ARG A 305 4.78 -36.82 30.92
N PHE A 306 4.16 -36.93 32.09
CA PHE A 306 4.68 -36.27 33.28
C PHE A 306 5.94 -37.04 33.71
N LEU A 307 7.10 -36.36 33.68
CA LEU A 307 8.29 -36.83 34.40
C LEU A 307 7.99 -36.64 35.90
N MET A 308 7.81 -37.75 36.62
CA MET A 308 7.82 -37.77 38.09
C MET A 308 9.22 -37.54 38.63
#